data_AF-A0A090W6Z2-F1
#
_entry.id   AF-A0A090W6Z2-F1
#
_cell.length_a   1.000
_cell.length_b   1.000
_cell.length_c   1.000
_cell.angle_alpha   90.00
_cell.angle_beta   90.00
_cell.angle_gamma   90.00
#
_symmetry.space_group_name_H-M   'P 1'
#
loop_
_entity.id
_entity.type
_entity.pdbx_description
1 polymer ?
#
loop_
_entity_poly.entity_id
_entity_poly.type
_entity_poly.pdbx_seq_one_letter_code
_entity_poly.pdbx_strand_id
1 'polypeptide(L)'
;MWGNNGADLNLAAATVNVDMSSGISGLSTPVSFIAMQRVWKVVETGGDIPSCKVRIPQNAIRNIAPPGNYYMFISDTGIFDPTADYRVMTPDGSGNLEADYNFNGTKYITFGYAPQVIRERSVYFDGVVDYMDMENNLDLNPTEFTLSAWIKRDTGTTNASIMSKRNAANTEGYDLRINGSGRLAFTVNGAASTITSSVAIPENKWHHVAVIYNAGNATLYIDGVQDTSVALPAL
;
A
#
# COMPACT_ATOMS: atom_id res chain seq x y z
N MET A 1 33.46 -4.00 -0.80
CA MET A 1 33.01 -3.75 -2.19
C MET A 1 34.15 -4.09 -3.13
N TRP A 2 33.99 -5.14 -3.95
CA TRP A 2 35.13 -5.71 -4.69
C TRP A 2 35.35 -5.07 -6.06
N GLY A 3 34.35 -4.32 -6.56
CA GLY A 3 34.47 -3.55 -7.80
C GLY A 3 33.11 -3.17 -8.39
N ASN A 4 33.15 -2.49 -9.53
CA ASN A 4 31.99 -2.25 -10.38
C ASN A 4 32.27 -2.72 -11.80
N ASN A 5 31.22 -2.87 -12.61
CA ASN A 5 31.31 -3.31 -14.01
C ASN A 5 31.90 -2.26 -14.98
N GLY A 6 32.38 -1.11 -14.50
CA GLY A 6 33.00 -0.06 -15.32
C GLY A 6 32.03 0.73 -16.21
N ALA A 7 30.73 0.40 -16.20
CA ALA A 7 29.74 1.07 -17.06
C ALA A 7 29.66 2.57 -16.76
N ASP A 8 29.57 3.41 -17.79
CA ASP A 8 29.45 4.86 -17.63
C ASP A 8 28.15 5.21 -16.87
N LEU A 9 28.26 6.14 -15.93
CA LEU A 9 27.12 6.67 -15.17
C LEU A 9 26.16 7.48 -16.06
N ASN A 10 26.63 7.94 -17.22
CA ASN A 10 25.87 8.74 -18.17
C ASN A 10 25.12 7.91 -19.24
N LEU A 11 25.36 6.60 -19.32
CA LEU A 11 24.70 5.75 -20.30
C LEU A 11 23.20 5.58 -19.99
N ALA A 12 22.42 5.41 -21.06
CA ALA A 12 20.98 5.24 -20.97
C ALA A 12 20.63 4.07 -20.03
N ALA A 13 19.87 4.39 -18.99
CA ALA A 13 19.47 3.47 -17.96
C ALA A 13 18.70 2.26 -18.52
N ALA A 14 18.91 1.07 -17.93
CA ALA A 14 18.14 -0.11 -18.28
C ALA A 14 16.78 -0.04 -17.56
N THR A 15 15.69 -0.13 -18.32
CA THR A 15 14.36 -0.22 -17.71
C THR A 15 14.08 -1.65 -17.29
N VAL A 16 13.92 -1.89 -15.98
CA VAL A 16 13.36 -3.15 -15.49
C VAL A 16 11.87 -2.93 -15.32
N ASN A 17 11.07 -3.75 -15.99
CA ASN A 17 9.62 -3.74 -15.85
C ASN A 17 9.23 -4.91 -14.96
N VAL A 18 8.49 -4.60 -13.89
CA VAL A 18 7.89 -5.58 -12.98
C VAL A 18 6.39 -5.50 -13.16
N ASP A 19 5.74 -6.62 -13.50
CA ASP A 19 4.29 -6.72 -13.44
C ASP A 19 3.86 -7.14 -12.04
N MET A 20 3.32 -6.20 -11.27
CA MET A 20 2.85 -6.45 -9.91
C MET A 20 1.63 -7.39 -9.84
N SER A 21 0.99 -7.66 -10.98
CA SER A 21 -0.13 -8.60 -11.12
C SER A 21 0.27 -9.89 -11.84
N SER A 22 1.58 -10.17 -11.94
CA SER A 22 2.07 -11.44 -12.49
C SER A 22 1.40 -12.63 -11.79
N GLY A 23 0.81 -13.52 -12.58
CA GLY A 23 0.05 -14.68 -12.10
C GLY A 23 -1.47 -14.47 -11.99
N ILE A 24 -1.98 -13.25 -12.17
CA ILE A 24 -3.42 -12.95 -12.19
C ILE A 24 -3.89 -12.80 -13.64
N SER A 25 -4.75 -13.71 -14.10
CA SER A 25 -5.26 -13.68 -15.48
C SER A 25 -6.01 -12.38 -15.79
N GLY A 26 -5.68 -11.75 -16.91
CA GLY A 26 -6.37 -10.55 -17.41
C GLY A 26 -5.97 -9.22 -16.75
N LEU A 27 -5.04 -9.24 -15.79
CA LEU A 27 -4.53 -8.03 -15.14
C LEU A 27 -3.05 -7.81 -15.50
N SER A 28 -2.71 -6.56 -15.82
CA SER A 28 -1.32 -6.14 -15.94
C SER A 28 -1.11 -4.80 -15.23
N THR A 29 -0.12 -4.79 -14.34
CA THR A 29 0.26 -3.65 -13.51
C THR A 29 1.75 -3.43 -13.66
N PRO A 30 2.19 -2.92 -14.83
CA PRO A 30 3.59 -2.68 -15.07
C PRO A 30 4.06 -1.52 -14.21
N VAL A 31 5.12 -1.77 -13.45
CA VAL A 31 5.91 -0.76 -12.77
C VAL A 31 7.28 -0.77 -13.43
N SER A 32 7.69 0.38 -13.95
CA SER A 32 8.99 0.56 -14.59
C SER A 32 9.95 1.22 -13.61
N PHE A 33 11.10 0.58 -13.42
CA PHE A 33 12.24 1.17 -12.74
C PHE A 33 13.33 1.47 -13.75
N ILE A 34 13.97 2.63 -13.59
CA ILE A 34 15.05 3.10 -14.44
C ILE A 34 16.36 2.88 -13.69
N ALA A 35 17.05 1.76 -13.97
CA ALA A 35 18.31 1.36 -13.35
C ALA A 35 19.49 2.08 -13.98
N MET A 36 20.43 2.58 -13.18
CA MET A 36 21.73 2.92 -13.74
C MET A 36 22.44 1.66 -14.24
N GLN A 37 23.23 1.81 -15.31
CA GLN A 37 23.96 0.68 -15.88
C GLN A 37 25.11 0.19 -14.99
N ARG A 38 25.54 1.02 -14.03
CA ARG A 38 26.63 0.65 -13.13
C ARG A 38 26.12 -0.34 -12.09
N VAL A 39 26.81 -1.47 -12.01
CA VAL A 39 26.53 -2.55 -11.08
C VAL A 39 27.77 -2.75 -10.22
N TRP A 40 27.56 -2.82 -8.91
CA TRP A 40 28.61 -3.10 -7.93
C TRP A 40 28.49 -4.52 -7.42
N LYS A 41 29.62 -5.21 -7.32
CA LYS A 41 29.70 -6.51 -6.65
C LYS A 41 30.12 -6.30 -5.20
N VAL A 42 29.25 -6.71 -4.29
CA VAL A 42 29.49 -6.75 -2.85
C VAL A 42 29.72 -8.20 -2.46
N VAL A 43 30.82 -8.46 -1.76
CA VAL A 43 31.15 -9.80 -1.26
C VAL A 43 31.38 -9.65 0.23
N GLU A 44 30.58 -10.38 1.00
CA GLU A 44 30.79 -10.57 2.42
C GLU A 44 31.93 -11.56 2.65
N THR A 45 32.89 -11.17 3.49
CA THR A 45 34.07 -11.98 3.79
C THR A 45 34.31 -11.97 5.28
N GLY A 46 34.61 -13.13 5.88
CA GLY A 46 34.96 -13.22 7.30
C GLY A 46 33.83 -13.63 8.25
N GLY A 47 32.74 -14.20 7.73
CA GLY A 47 31.58 -14.64 8.52
C GLY A 47 30.34 -13.79 8.25
N ASP A 48 29.36 -13.88 9.16
CA ASP A 48 28.13 -13.08 9.15
C ASP A 48 28.44 -11.66 9.64
N ILE A 49 28.30 -10.69 8.74
CA ILE A 49 28.50 -9.27 9.00
C ILE A 49 27.11 -8.64 9.23
N PRO A 50 26.93 -7.84 10.29
CA PRO A 50 25.67 -7.12 10.49
C PRO A 50 25.32 -6.19 9.33
N SER A 51 24.04 -5.79 9.28
CA SER A 51 23.54 -4.82 8.31
C SER A 51 24.46 -3.61 8.19
N CYS A 52 24.79 -3.25 6.94
CA CYS A 52 25.61 -2.09 6.65
C CYS A 52 24.81 -1.01 5.93
N LYS A 53 25.23 0.23 6.15
CA LYS A 53 24.65 1.40 5.50
C LYS A 53 25.29 1.60 4.13
N VAL A 54 24.48 1.60 3.10
CA VAL A 54 24.87 1.98 1.74
C VAL A 54 24.50 3.43 1.51
N ARG A 55 25.46 4.24 1.07
CA ARG A 55 25.27 5.67 0.81
C ARG A 55 25.81 6.04 -0.56
N ILE A 56 25.01 6.77 -1.34
CA ILE A 56 25.42 7.32 -2.64
C ILE A 56 24.96 8.77 -2.79
N PRO A 57 25.67 9.61 -3.57
CA PRO A 57 25.17 10.93 -3.91
C PRO A 57 23.82 10.82 -4.64
N GLN A 58 22.82 11.60 -4.23
CA GLN A 58 21.50 11.59 -4.89
C GLN A 58 21.61 11.96 -6.36
N ASN A 59 22.48 12.93 -6.65
CA ASN A 59 22.74 13.35 -8.02
C ASN A 59 23.37 12.25 -8.87
N ALA A 60 23.90 11.14 -8.31
CA ALA A 60 24.44 10.02 -9.07
C ALA A 60 23.36 9.33 -9.92
N ILE A 61 22.10 9.35 -9.49
CA ILE A 61 20.96 8.82 -10.22
C ILE A 61 20.44 9.92 -11.18
N ARG A 62 20.43 9.63 -12.49
CA ARG A 62 20.07 10.59 -13.54
C ARG A 62 18.76 10.22 -14.23
N ASN A 63 18.29 11.12 -15.10
CA ASN A 63 17.12 10.92 -15.96
C ASN A 63 15.83 10.57 -15.18
N ILE A 64 15.66 11.24 -14.04
CA ILE A 64 14.49 11.07 -13.17
C ILE A 64 13.37 12.01 -13.62
N ALA A 65 12.12 11.54 -13.48
CA ALA A 65 10.92 12.34 -13.72
C ALA A 65 10.07 12.34 -12.44
N PRO A 66 10.28 13.30 -11.52
CA PRO A 66 9.50 13.40 -10.29
C PRO A 66 8.01 13.68 -10.55
N PRO A 67 7.10 13.22 -9.66
CA PRO A 67 7.36 12.55 -8.38
C PRO A 67 7.69 11.05 -8.51
N GLY A 68 8.23 10.44 -7.45
CA GLY A 68 8.71 9.05 -7.44
C GLY A 68 9.76 8.81 -6.35
N ASN A 69 10.26 7.57 -6.26
CA ASN A 69 11.17 7.13 -5.20
C ASN A 69 12.51 6.61 -5.76
N TYR A 70 13.56 6.73 -4.94
CA TYR A 70 14.87 6.16 -5.23
C TYR A 70 14.98 4.75 -4.64
N TYR A 71 15.61 3.85 -5.39
CA TYR A 71 15.76 2.46 -4.98
C TYR A 71 17.19 1.96 -5.15
N MET A 72 17.59 1.06 -4.25
CA MET A 72 18.70 0.14 -4.43
C MET A 72 18.13 -1.24 -4.73
N PHE A 73 18.55 -1.84 -5.84
CA PHE A 73 18.22 -3.21 -6.19
C PHE A 73 19.34 -4.14 -5.82
N ILE A 74 18.99 -5.35 -5.40
CA ILE A 74 19.92 -6.37 -4.95
C ILE A 74 19.62 -7.68 -5.68
N SER A 75 20.63 -8.27 -6.30
CA SER A 75 20.55 -9.54 -7.03
C SER A 75 21.66 -10.49 -6.60
N ASP A 76 21.37 -11.79 -6.58
CA ASP A 76 22.36 -12.84 -6.34
C ASP A 76 23.24 -13.13 -7.57
N THR A 77 22.73 -12.85 -8.77
CA THR A 77 23.36 -13.26 -10.04
C THR A 77 23.93 -12.10 -10.85
N GLY A 78 23.59 -10.86 -10.48
CA GLY A 78 23.91 -9.66 -11.26
C GLY A 78 22.90 -9.35 -12.37
N ILE A 79 21.89 -10.21 -12.53
CA ILE A 79 20.72 -9.95 -13.37
C ILE A 79 19.64 -9.34 -12.47
N PHE A 80 19.16 -8.14 -12.81
CA PHE A 80 18.11 -7.44 -12.09
C PHE A 80 16.78 -7.66 -12.82
N ASP A 81 16.08 -8.70 -12.40
CA ASP A 81 14.77 -9.09 -12.90
C ASP A 81 13.69 -8.86 -11.81
N PRO A 82 12.39 -9.13 -12.09
CA PRO A 82 11.31 -8.95 -11.12
C PRO A 82 11.44 -9.72 -9.79
N THR A 83 12.35 -10.69 -9.68
CA THR A 83 12.61 -11.44 -8.44
C THR A 83 13.71 -10.82 -7.57
N ALA A 84 14.39 -9.78 -8.07
CA ALA A 84 15.40 -9.06 -7.31
C ALA A 84 14.81 -8.38 -6.07
N ASP A 85 15.57 -8.42 -4.98
CA ASP A 85 15.24 -7.70 -3.75
C ASP A 85 15.50 -6.20 -3.95
N TYR A 86 14.85 -5.36 -3.14
CA TYR A 86 14.98 -3.91 -3.25
C TYR A 86 14.92 -3.22 -1.89
N ARG A 87 15.51 -2.03 -1.82
CA ARG A 87 15.40 -1.10 -0.69
C ARG A 87 15.05 0.29 -1.18
N VAL A 88 14.11 0.93 -0.49
CA VAL A 88 13.85 2.36 -0.67
C VAL A 88 15.03 3.12 -0.09
N MET A 89 15.59 4.03 -0.87
CA MET A 89 16.69 4.88 -0.44
C MET A 89 16.14 6.20 0.10
N THR A 90 16.53 6.59 1.31
CA THR A 90 16.07 7.81 1.97
C THR A 90 17.10 8.94 1.83
N PRO A 91 16.69 10.18 1.53
CA PRO A 91 17.60 11.32 1.54
C PRO A 91 18.14 11.61 2.94
N ASP A 92 19.44 11.86 3.06
CA ASP A 92 20.12 12.23 4.31
C ASP A 92 20.04 13.74 4.63
N GLY A 93 19.37 14.52 3.79
CA GLY A 93 19.29 15.98 3.88
C GLY A 93 20.56 16.73 3.47
N SER A 94 21.64 16.01 3.10
CA SER A 94 22.94 16.54 2.69
C SER A 94 23.31 16.17 1.25
N GLY A 95 22.32 15.83 0.43
CA GLY A 95 22.48 15.50 -0.98
C GLY A 95 22.87 14.05 -1.26
N ASN A 96 22.77 13.16 -0.26
CA ASN A 96 22.99 11.73 -0.43
C ASN A 96 21.72 10.94 -0.13
N LEU A 97 21.73 9.69 -0.60
CA LEU A 97 20.71 8.70 -0.38
C LEU A 97 21.30 7.56 0.44
N GLU A 98 20.55 7.05 1.41
CA GLU A 98 20.97 5.99 2.33
C GLU A 98 19.96 4.84 2.39
N ALA A 99 20.46 3.62 2.57
CA ALA A 99 19.66 2.47 2.97
C ALA A 99 20.51 1.47 3.76
N ASP A 100 19.90 0.77 4.70
CA ASP A 100 20.52 -0.32 5.44
C ASP A 100 20.20 -1.66 4.78
N TYR A 101 21.22 -2.51 4.61
CA TYR A 101 21.06 -3.85 4.06
C TYR A 101 22.08 -4.84 4.65
N ASN A 102 21.62 -6.06 4.95
CA ASN A 102 22.51 -7.15 5.31
C ASN A 102 22.91 -7.94 4.05
N PHE A 103 24.18 -7.86 3.67
CA PHE A 103 24.72 -8.50 2.48
C PHE A 103 25.19 -9.92 2.80
N ASN A 104 24.32 -10.91 2.64
CA ASN A 104 24.72 -12.31 2.83
C ASN A 104 25.47 -12.82 1.59
N GLY A 105 26.73 -13.22 1.75
CA GLY A 105 27.55 -13.80 0.68
C GLY A 105 27.89 -12.83 -0.46
N THR A 106 27.72 -13.27 -1.72
CA THR A 106 27.93 -12.39 -2.88
C THR A 106 26.61 -11.79 -3.33
N LYS A 107 26.57 -10.47 -3.47
CA LYS A 107 25.42 -9.70 -3.95
C LYS A 107 25.86 -8.69 -4.99
N TYR A 108 24.95 -8.38 -5.90
CA TYR A 108 25.11 -7.36 -6.92
C TYR A 108 24.10 -6.27 -6.66
N ILE A 109 24.55 -5.02 -6.66
CA ILE A 109 23.67 -3.87 -6.45
C ILE A 109 23.72 -2.88 -7.60
N THR A 110 22.57 -2.28 -7.88
CA THR A 110 22.42 -1.10 -8.72
C THR A 110 21.44 -0.13 -8.07
N PHE A 111 21.42 1.11 -8.56
CA PHE A 111 20.53 2.15 -8.06
C PHE A 111 19.69 2.71 -9.19
N GLY A 112 18.56 3.29 -8.84
CA GLY A 112 17.76 3.98 -9.84
C GLY A 112 16.52 4.63 -9.27
N TYR A 113 15.61 4.96 -10.17
CA TYR A 113 14.43 5.75 -9.87
C TYR A 113 13.18 5.07 -10.42
N ALA A 114 12.14 4.98 -9.60
CA ALA A 114 10.82 4.59 -10.06
C ALA A 114 9.90 5.83 -10.03
N PRO A 115 9.47 6.34 -11.20
CA PRO A 115 8.47 7.38 -11.28
C PRO A 115 7.18 6.93 -10.60
N GLN A 116 6.50 7.86 -9.92
CA GLN A 116 5.18 7.62 -9.39
C GLN A 116 4.19 7.53 -10.55
N VAL A 117 3.54 6.38 -10.67
CA VAL A 117 2.44 6.18 -11.63
C VAL A 117 1.14 6.17 -10.86
N ILE A 118 0.30 7.17 -11.09
CA ILE A 118 -1.06 7.20 -10.53
C ILE A 118 -1.97 6.46 -11.50
N ARG A 119 -2.62 5.40 -11.00
CA ARG A 119 -3.64 4.64 -11.71
C ARG A 119 -4.90 4.64 -10.85
N GLU A 120 -6.00 5.10 -11.41
CA GLU A 120 -7.32 4.86 -10.81
C GLU A 120 -7.68 3.40 -11.01
N ARG A 121 -7.90 2.68 -9.91
CA ARG A 121 -8.32 1.29 -9.92
C ARG A 121 -9.49 1.10 -8.98
N SER A 122 -10.31 0.12 -9.30
CA SER A 122 -11.37 -0.37 -8.43
C SER A 122 -11.35 -1.88 -8.42
N VAL A 123 -11.83 -2.47 -7.34
CA VAL A 123 -12.08 -3.90 -7.22
C VAL A 123 -13.58 -4.09 -7.26
N TYR A 124 -14.04 -5.00 -8.13
CA TYR A 124 -15.44 -5.40 -8.20
C TYR A 124 -15.66 -6.62 -7.32
N PHE A 125 -16.76 -6.63 -6.56
CA PHE A 125 -17.16 -7.74 -5.71
C PHE A 125 -18.55 -8.20 -6.17
N ASP A 126 -18.66 -9.44 -6.65
CA ASP A 126 -19.91 -9.96 -7.23
C ASP A 126 -20.99 -10.32 -6.18
N GLY A 127 -20.62 -10.31 -4.89
CA GLY A 127 -21.49 -10.65 -3.77
C GLY A 127 -21.65 -12.14 -3.49
N VAL A 128 -20.84 -13.01 -4.11
CA VAL A 128 -20.87 -14.47 -3.92
C VAL A 128 -19.66 -14.96 -3.15
N VAL A 129 -18.44 -14.73 -3.66
CA VAL A 129 -17.20 -15.27 -3.05
C VAL A 129 -16.07 -14.24 -2.92
N ASP A 130 -16.28 -13.02 -3.40
CA ASP A 130 -15.21 -12.02 -3.46
C ASP A 130 -15.09 -11.27 -2.12
N TYR A 131 -13.93 -11.37 -1.48
CA TYR A 131 -13.54 -10.53 -0.36
C TYR A 131 -12.01 -10.41 -0.30
N MET A 132 -11.53 -9.36 0.36
CA MET A 132 -10.13 -9.23 0.71
C MET A 132 -9.99 -9.51 2.21
N ASP A 133 -9.13 -10.47 2.54
CA ASP A 133 -8.86 -10.86 3.92
C ASP A 133 -7.43 -10.51 4.31
N MET A 134 -7.30 -9.89 5.48
CA MET A 134 -6.01 -9.54 6.09
C MET A 134 -5.80 -10.28 7.40
N GLU A 135 -6.68 -11.23 7.73
CA GLU A 135 -6.68 -11.98 8.99
C GLU A 135 -6.62 -11.04 10.20
N ASN A 136 -6.16 -11.53 11.34
CA ASN A 136 -5.87 -10.70 12.52
C ASN A 136 -4.41 -10.24 12.58
N ASN A 137 -3.83 -9.86 11.44
CA ASN A 137 -2.42 -9.46 11.39
C ASN A 137 -2.21 -7.96 11.65
N LEU A 138 -3.24 -7.16 11.34
CA LEU A 138 -3.43 -5.74 11.65
C LEU A 138 -3.86 -5.46 13.10
N ASP A 139 -3.08 -4.75 13.93
CA ASP A 139 -3.64 -4.08 15.11
C ASP A 139 -4.48 -2.88 14.66
N LEU A 140 -5.77 -3.15 14.46
CA LEU A 140 -6.77 -2.19 14.04
C LEU A 140 -7.85 -2.04 15.12
N ASN A 141 -7.51 -2.24 16.39
CA ASN A 141 -8.42 -2.00 17.52
C ASN A 141 -8.02 -0.74 18.33
N PRO A 142 -7.71 0.42 17.73
CA PRO A 142 -7.36 1.60 18.50
C PRO A 142 -8.62 2.25 19.11
N THR A 143 -8.42 3.06 20.15
CA THR A 143 -9.49 3.86 20.76
C THR A 143 -10.01 4.96 19.83
N GLU A 144 -9.22 5.32 18.81
CA GLU A 144 -9.53 6.35 17.82
C GLU A 144 -9.05 5.89 16.44
N PHE A 145 -9.92 5.99 15.43
CA PHE A 145 -9.58 5.66 14.04
C PHE A 145 -10.52 6.34 13.04
N THR A 146 -10.14 6.27 11.77
CA THR A 146 -10.99 6.62 10.65
C THR A 146 -11.03 5.47 9.67
N LEU A 147 -12.23 5.05 9.25
CA LEU A 147 -12.40 4.16 8.10
C LEU A 147 -12.93 5.00 6.94
N SER A 148 -12.33 4.87 5.76
CA SER A 148 -12.81 5.54 4.54
C SER A 148 -12.67 4.64 3.32
N ALA A 149 -13.60 4.78 2.39
CA ALA A 149 -13.61 4.06 1.13
C ALA A 149 -14.36 4.85 0.05
N TRP A 150 -13.92 4.70 -1.20
CA TRP A 150 -14.79 4.95 -2.35
C TRP A 150 -15.59 3.68 -2.62
N ILE A 151 -16.92 3.81 -2.68
CA ILE A 151 -17.81 2.68 -2.97
C ILE A 151 -18.69 3.00 -4.17
N LYS A 152 -19.03 1.96 -4.93
CA LYS A 152 -20.08 1.98 -5.94
C LYS A 152 -20.91 0.72 -5.75
N ARG A 153 -22.10 0.88 -5.17
CA ARG A 153 -23.00 -0.27 -4.96
C ARG A 153 -23.86 -0.51 -6.19
N ASP A 154 -24.00 -1.76 -6.58
CA ASP A 154 -24.87 -2.18 -7.67
C ASP A 154 -26.35 -2.07 -7.26
N THR A 155 -27.23 -2.20 -8.25
CA THR A 155 -28.67 -2.11 -8.01
C THR A 155 -29.15 -3.23 -7.08
N GLY A 156 -29.86 -2.83 -6.02
CA GLY A 156 -30.39 -3.76 -5.02
C GLY A 156 -29.38 -4.26 -3.98
N THR A 157 -28.11 -3.84 -4.04
CA THR A 157 -27.12 -4.21 -3.02
C THR A 157 -27.52 -3.62 -1.65
N THR A 158 -27.83 -4.52 -0.71
CA THR A 158 -28.19 -4.21 0.68
C THR A 158 -27.52 -5.21 1.61
N ASN A 159 -27.39 -4.87 2.90
CA ASN A 159 -26.76 -5.73 3.91
C ASN A 159 -25.34 -6.21 3.55
N ALA A 160 -24.56 -5.35 2.91
CA ALA A 160 -23.21 -5.66 2.44
C ALA A 160 -22.17 -4.92 3.30
N SER A 161 -21.20 -5.64 3.87
CA SER A 161 -20.06 -5.06 4.58
C SER A 161 -19.07 -4.46 3.57
N ILE A 162 -18.59 -3.26 3.86
CA ILE A 162 -17.53 -2.56 3.10
C ILE A 162 -16.18 -2.88 3.74
N MET A 163 -16.12 -2.78 5.06
CA MET A 163 -14.94 -3.09 5.86
C MET A 163 -15.38 -3.52 7.26
N SER A 164 -14.85 -4.64 7.74
CA SER A 164 -15.19 -5.14 9.06
C SER A 164 -13.97 -5.75 9.75
N LYS A 165 -13.88 -5.54 11.06
CA LYS A 165 -13.00 -6.28 11.96
C LYS A 165 -13.83 -6.65 13.18
N ARG A 166 -14.43 -7.83 13.14
CA ARG A 166 -15.34 -8.31 14.17
C ARG A 166 -15.30 -9.81 14.26
N ASN A 167 -15.78 -10.35 15.37
CA ASN A 167 -16.03 -11.78 15.48
C ASN A 167 -17.24 -12.21 14.62
N ALA A 168 -17.36 -13.52 14.39
CA ALA A 168 -18.44 -14.08 13.56
C ALA A 168 -19.84 -13.73 14.08
N ALA A 169 -20.01 -13.67 15.40
CA ALA A 169 -21.26 -13.34 16.06
C ALA A 169 -21.60 -11.84 16.04
N ASN A 170 -20.68 -10.98 15.58
CA ASN A 170 -20.80 -9.51 15.64
C ASN A 170 -21.16 -9.00 17.05
N THR A 171 -20.51 -9.54 18.07
CA THR A 171 -20.62 -9.05 19.46
C THR A 171 -19.44 -8.18 19.86
N GLU A 172 -18.35 -8.24 19.11
CA GLU A 172 -17.09 -7.53 19.38
C GLU A 172 -16.53 -6.96 18.08
N GLY A 173 -15.88 -5.80 18.16
CA GLY A 173 -15.24 -5.13 17.03
C GLY A 173 -16.17 -4.19 16.29
N TYR A 174 -15.98 -4.02 14.99
CA TYR A 174 -16.71 -3.04 14.19
C TYR A 174 -17.00 -3.47 12.74
N ASP A 175 -18.02 -2.85 12.16
CA ASP A 175 -18.50 -3.13 10.80
C ASP A 175 -19.04 -1.85 10.13
N LEU A 176 -18.35 -1.39 9.08
CA LEU A 176 -18.83 -0.34 8.17
C LEU A 176 -19.53 -1.02 6.98
N ARG A 177 -20.82 -0.77 6.81
CA ARG A 177 -21.68 -1.52 5.88
C ARG A 177 -22.76 -0.66 5.24
N ILE A 178 -23.34 -1.20 4.17
CA ILE A 178 -24.67 -0.81 3.67
C ILE A 178 -25.72 -1.65 4.39
N ASN A 179 -26.73 -1.01 4.99
CA ASN A 179 -27.80 -1.71 5.69
C ASN A 179 -28.95 -2.15 4.74
N GLY A 180 -30.01 -2.73 5.31
CA GLY A 180 -31.17 -3.21 4.55
C GLY A 180 -31.95 -2.12 3.80
N SER A 181 -31.77 -0.85 4.18
CA SER A 181 -32.40 0.31 3.54
C SER A 181 -31.46 1.04 2.56
N GLY A 182 -30.31 0.46 2.22
CA GLY A 182 -29.33 1.09 1.32
C GLY A 182 -28.56 2.26 1.94
N ARG A 183 -28.62 2.42 3.27
CA ARG A 183 -27.93 3.50 4.00
C ARG A 183 -26.58 3.02 4.51
N LEU A 184 -25.61 3.93 4.55
CA LEU A 184 -24.34 3.69 5.24
C LEU A 184 -24.61 3.54 6.75
N ALA A 185 -24.06 2.49 7.35
CA ALA A 185 -24.13 2.23 8.77
C ALA A 185 -22.78 1.79 9.31
N PHE A 186 -22.45 2.23 10.52
CA PHE A 186 -21.28 1.80 11.26
C PHE A 186 -21.73 1.24 12.61
N THR A 187 -21.30 0.01 12.90
CA THR A 187 -21.65 -0.74 14.11
C THR A 187 -20.39 -1.00 14.93
N VAL A 188 -20.48 -0.86 16.25
CA VAL A 188 -19.41 -1.19 17.21
C VAL A 188 -19.95 -2.17 18.24
N ASN A 189 -19.30 -3.30 18.51
CA ASN A 189 -19.70 -4.25 19.56
C ASN A 189 -21.19 -4.69 19.45
N GLY A 190 -21.65 -4.89 18.21
CA GLY A 190 -22.98 -5.38 17.87
C GLY A 190 -24.06 -4.32 17.66
N ALA A 191 -25.24 -4.79 17.22
CA ALA A 191 -26.28 -3.94 16.61
C ALA A 191 -26.85 -2.84 17.52
N ALA A 192 -26.76 -2.98 18.84
CA ALA A 192 -27.22 -1.98 19.81
C ALA A 192 -26.46 -0.64 19.70
N SER A 193 -25.30 -0.65 19.06
CA SER A 193 -24.35 0.46 19.00
C SER A 193 -24.06 0.80 17.54
N THR A 194 -25.10 1.29 16.85
CA THR A 194 -25.05 1.58 15.42
C THR A 194 -25.35 3.05 15.15
N ILE A 195 -24.51 3.69 14.33
CA ILE A 195 -24.84 4.96 13.66
C ILE A 195 -25.25 4.67 12.22
N THR A 196 -26.33 5.29 11.75
CA THR A 196 -26.83 5.13 10.38
C THR A 196 -27.02 6.49 9.75
N SER A 197 -26.61 6.59 8.49
CA SER A 197 -26.76 7.81 7.70
C SER A 197 -28.23 8.24 7.51
N SER A 198 -28.43 9.55 7.35
CA SER A 198 -29.76 10.15 7.17
C SER A 198 -30.36 9.85 5.79
N VAL A 199 -29.51 9.57 4.80
CA VAL A 199 -29.85 9.30 3.40
C VAL A 199 -29.32 7.95 2.93
N ALA A 200 -29.98 7.35 1.95
CA ALA A 200 -29.45 6.16 1.27
C ALA A 200 -28.30 6.55 0.33
N ILE A 201 -27.29 5.69 0.23
CA ILE A 201 -26.24 5.86 -0.77
C ILE A 201 -26.82 5.53 -2.16
N PRO A 202 -26.74 6.43 -3.15
CA PRO A 202 -27.22 6.14 -4.49
C PRO A 202 -26.53 4.93 -5.14
N GLU A 203 -27.28 4.21 -5.97
CA GLU A 203 -26.78 3.06 -6.73
C GLU A 203 -26.03 3.49 -7.99
N ASN A 204 -25.15 2.62 -8.48
CA ASN A 204 -24.44 2.77 -9.75
C ASN A 204 -23.61 4.06 -9.85
N LYS A 205 -23.28 4.70 -8.73
CA LYS A 205 -22.46 5.92 -8.64
C LYS A 205 -21.38 5.74 -7.58
N TRP A 206 -20.21 6.31 -7.86
CA TRP A 206 -19.12 6.38 -6.91
C TRP A 206 -19.45 7.42 -5.84
N HIS A 207 -19.34 7.01 -4.58
CA HIS A 207 -19.47 7.88 -3.41
C HIS A 207 -18.30 7.63 -2.48
N HIS A 208 -17.73 8.70 -1.92
CA HIS A 208 -16.76 8.59 -0.84
C HIS A 208 -17.52 8.48 0.47
N VAL A 209 -17.27 7.41 1.23
CA VAL A 209 -17.87 7.20 2.55
C VAL A 209 -16.77 7.14 3.60
N ALA A 210 -17.03 7.72 4.76
CA ALA A 210 -16.12 7.62 5.88
C ALA A 210 -16.85 7.61 7.23
N VAL A 211 -16.20 7.03 8.22
CA VAL A 211 -16.56 7.16 9.63
C VAL A 211 -15.32 7.55 10.42
N ILE A 212 -15.43 8.60 11.22
CA ILE A 212 -14.45 8.94 12.25
C ILE A 212 -14.98 8.42 13.56
N TYR A 213 -14.20 7.57 14.22
CA TYR A 213 -14.47 7.08 15.56
C TYR A 213 -13.42 7.64 16.51
N ASN A 214 -13.86 8.47 17.46
CA ASN A 214 -13.01 9.14 18.42
C ASN A 214 -13.49 8.82 19.84
N ALA A 215 -12.87 7.83 20.48
CA ALA A 215 -13.09 7.48 21.88
C ALA A 215 -14.58 7.37 22.29
N GLY A 216 -15.39 6.71 21.46
CA GLY A 216 -16.83 6.56 21.69
C GLY A 216 -17.71 7.63 21.02
N ASN A 217 -17.17 8.54 20.21
CA ASN A 217 -17.97 9.37 19.31
C ASN A 217 -17.78 8.91 17.85
N ALA A 218 -18.86 8.54 17.18
CA ALA A 218 -18.84 8.18 15.77
C ALA A 218 -19.47 9.28 14.93
N THR A 219 -18.80 9.68 13.84
CA THR A 219 -19.31 10.68 12.89
C THR A 219 -19.20 10.14 11.47
N LEU A 220 -20.32 10.08 10.74
CA LEU A 220 -20.40 9.63 9.36
C LEU A 220 -20.24 10.79 8.37
N TYR A 221 -19.54 10.53 7.27
CA TYR A 221 -19.34 11.45 6.15
C TYR A 221 -19.70 10.77 4.83
N ILE A 222 -20.35 11.52 3.94
CA ILE A 222 -20.66 11.12 2.56
C ILE A 222 -20.17 12.23 1.63
N ASP A 223 -19.35 11.89 0.64
CA ASP A 223 -18.72 12.80 -0.32
C ASP A 223 -17.99 13.98 0.34
N GLY A 224 -17.37 13.71 1.50
CA GLY A 224 -16.62 14.69 2.29
C GLY A 224 -17.49 15.61 3.17
N VAL A 225 -18.82 15.46 3.12
CA VAL A 225 -19.77 16.22 3.94
C VAL A 225 -20.21 15.39 5.13
N GLN A 226 -20.17 15.97 6.33
CA GLN A 226 -20.69 15.33 7.54
C GLN A 226 -22.19 15.09 7.41
N ASP A 227 -22.64 13.86 7.67
CA ASP A 227 -24.06 13.49 7.65
C ASP A 227 -24.65 13.42 9.05
N THR A 228 -24.04 12.67 9.97
CA THR A 228 -24.55 12.47 11.34
C THR A 228 -23.43 12.16 12.33
N SER A 229 -23.67 12.42 13.62
CA SER A 229 -22.75 12.12 14.72
C SER A 229 -23.52 11.60 15.93
N VAL A 230 -22.97 10.58 16.61
CA VAL A 230 -23.58 9.99 17.82
C VAL A 230 -22.50 9.50 18.79
N ALA A 231 -22.82 9.50 20.08
CA ALA A 231 -22.05 8.76 21.07
C ALA A 231 -22.37 7.26 21.00
N LEU A 232 -21.36 6.43 20.89
CA LEU A 232 -21.39 4.97 20.95
C LEU A 232 -20.55 4.49 22.15
N PRO A 233 -20.77 3.25 22.65
CA PRO A 233 -19.86 2.64 23.61
C PRO A 233 -18.43 2.55 23.08
N ALA A 234 -17.46 2.55 23.99
CA ALA A 234 -16.06 2.30 23.64
C ALA A 234 -15.90 0.95 22.92
N LEU A 235 -14.88 0.87 22.04
CA LEU A 235 -14.54 -0.35 21.31
C LEU A 235 -13.97 -1.39 22.27
#